data_AF-A0A9D4K1I6-F1
#
_entry.id   AF-A0A9D4K1I6-F1
#
_cell.length_a   1.000
_cell.length_b   1.000
_cell.length_c   1.000
_cell.angle_alpha   90.00
_cell.angle_beta   90.00
_cell.angle_gamma   90.00
#
_symmetry.space_group_name_H-M   'P 1'
#
loop_
_entity.id
_entity.type
_entity.pdbx_description
1 polymer ?
#
loop_
_entity_poly.entity_id
_entity_poly.type
_entity_poly.pdbx_seq_one_letter_code
_entity_poly.pdbx_strand_id
1 'polypeptide(L)'
;MDQITPSRLNFGSDRNVIVRNSKQNNNWQAEERAVSYFPVAPNAFFEMSILVEQHCFKVAVNNNHLLEYKHILLPLDKFTFLRIDGDVRITQVRFQ
;
A
#
# COMPACT_ATOMS: atom_id res chain seq x y z
N MET A 1 18.22 -15.74 -20.90
CA MET A 1 16.90 -15.23 -21.30
C MET A 1 15.92 -16.07 -20.51
N ASP A 2 15.73 -15.73 -19.23
CA ASP A 2 14.89 -16.49 -18.31
C ASP A 2 13.70 -15.63 -17.89
N GLN A 3 12.54 -16.27 -17.98
CA GLN A 3 11.20 -15.72 -17.97
C GLN A 3 10.94 -14.94 -16.68
N ILE A 4 10.61 -13.65 -16.82
CA ILE A 4 10.04 -12.84 -15.75
C ILE A 4 8.62 -13.36 -15.53
N THR A 5 8.42 -14.25 -14.57
CA THR A 5 7.07 -14.70 -14.17
C THR A 5 6.40 -13.56 -13.38
N PRO A 6 5.33 -12.93 -13.88
CA PRO A 6 4.66 -11.83 -13.20
C PRO A 6 3.68 -12.42 -12.18
N SER A 7 4.15 -12.72 -10.98
CA SER A 7 3.28 -13.25 -9.93
C SER A 7 3.64 -12.70 -8.54
N ARG A 8 3.90 -11.39 -8.43
CA ARG A 8 4.15 -10.75 -7.12
C ARG A 8 2.91 -10.46 -6.27
N LEU A 9 1.70 -10.73 -6.77
CA LEU A 9 0.49 -10.74 -5.94
C LEU A 9 0.35 -12.02 -5.10
N ASN A 10 1.27 -12.98 -5.26
CA ASN A 10 1.30 -14.23 -4.53
C ASN A 10 2.67 -14.42 -3.85
N PHE A 11 2.72 -14.48 -2.51
CA PHE A 11 3.94 -14.80 -1.77
C PHE A 11 3.63 -15.89 -0.73
N GLY A 12 4.18 -17.09 -0.92
CA GLY A 12 3.83 -18.24 -0.09
C GLY A 12 2.34 -18.60 -0.24
N SER A 13 1.61 -18.65 0.88
CA SER A 13 0.16 -18.87 0.92
C SER A 13 -0.67 -17.61 0.68
N ASP A 14 -0.05 -16.43 0.68
CA ASP A 14 -0.77 -15.17 0.53
C ASP A 14 -1.15 -14.97 -0.92
N ARG A 15 -2.45 -14.85 -1.19
CA ARG A 15 -3.01 -14.47 -2.49
C ARG A 15 -4.00 -13.34 -2.25
N ASN A 16 -3.92 -12.28 -3.05
CA ASN A 16 -4.84 -11.13 -2.96
C ASN A 16 -4.91 -10.56 -1.54
N VAL A 17 -3.75 -10.41 -0.89
CA VAL A 17 -3.63 -9.84 0.46
C VAL A 17 -3.06 -8.43 0.36
N ILE A 18 -3.63 -7.51 1.13
CA ILE A 18 -3.03 -6.19 1.37
C ILE A 18 -2.36 -6.24 2.72
N VAL A 19 -1.06 -5.98 2.75
CA VAL A 19 -0.28 -5.89 3.99
C VAL A 19 0.06 -4.43 4.25
N ARG A 20 -0.29 -3.93 5.43
CA ARG A 20 0.26 -2.66 5.96
C ARG A 20 1.19 -2.94 7.11
N ASN A 21 2.30 -2.23 7.18
CA ASN A 21 3.25 -2.33 8.27
C ASN A 21 4.05 -1.04 8.39
N SER A 22 4.64 -0.82 9.57
CA SER A 22 5.58 0.26 9.85
C SER A 22 6.96 -0.34 10.13
N LYS A 23 8.01 0.33 9.67
CA LYS A 23 9.39 -0.06 9.97
C LYS A 23 10.03 0.97 10.89
N GLN A 24 10.47 0.55 12.07
CA GLN A 24 11.14 1.40 13.05
C GLN A 24 12.47 0.77 13.43
N ASN A 25 13.56 1.57 13.44
CA ASN A 25 14.91 1.08 13.77
C ASN A 25 15.31 -0.18 12.97
N ASN A 26 14.98 -0.19 11.68
CA ASN A 26 15.20 -1.31 10.77
C ASN A 26 14.43 -2.61 11.09
N ASN A 27 13.48 -2.58 12.02
CA ASN A 27 12.62 -3.71 12.37
C ASN A 27 11.18 -3.47 11.92
N TRP A 28 10.57 -4.51 11.35
CA TRP A 28 9.15 -4.52 11.01
C TRP A 28 8.30 -4.68 12.27
N GLN A 29 7.20 -3.93 12.33
CA GLN A 29 6.20 -4.07 13.39
C GLN A 29 5.17 -5.16 13.03
N ALA A 30 4.12 -5.29 13.83
CA ALA A 30 3.02 -6.20 13.54
C ALA A 30 2.31 -5.81 12.23
N GLU A 31 2.04 -6.79 11.38
CA GLU A 31 1.32 -6.59 10.13
C GLU A 31 -0.17 -6.42 10.37
N GLU A 32 -0.80 -5.55 9.59
CA GLU A 32 -2.25 -5.45 9.48
C GLU A 32 -2.69 -5.90 8.09
N ARG A 33 -3.54 -6.93 8.04
CA ARG A 33 -3.98 -7.58 6.80
C ARG A 33 -5.49 -7.49 6.54
N ALA A 34 -6.25 -7.04 7.53
CA ALA A 34 -7.71 -7.01 7.47
C ALA A 34 -8.20 -5.95 6.47
N VAL A 35 -8.88 -6.41 5.42
CA VAL A 35 -9.62 -5.62 4.43
C VAL A 35 -10.89 -6.37 4.06
N SER A 36 -11.95 -5.67 3.70
CA SER A 36 -13.24 -6.29 3.33
C SER A 36 -13.25 -6.86 1.90
N TYR A 37 -12.33 -6.40 1.04
CA TYR A 37 -12.18 -6.85 -0.34
C TYR A 37 -10.77 -6.54 -0.88
N PHE A 38 -10.39 -7.16 -2.00
CA PHE A 38 -9.14 -6.87 -2.72
C PHE A 38 -9.44 -6.00 -3.96
N PRO A 39 -8.88 -4.78 -4.07
CA PRO A 39 -9.38 -3.77 -5.02
C PRO A 39 -8.64 -3.72 -6.36
N VAL A 40 -7.60 -4.54 -6.57
CA VAL A 40 -6.77 -4.51 -7.79
C VAL A 40 -6.73 -5.85 -8.49
N ALA A 41 -6.46 -5.84 -9.79
CA ALA A 41 -6.28 -7.04 -10.60
C ALA A 41 -5.07 -6.85 -11.54
N PRO A 42 -4.40 -7.93 -11.96
CA PRO A 42 -3.31 -7.84 -12.92
C PRO A 42 -3.70 -7.08 -14.19
N ASN A 43 -2.84 -6.16 -14.64
CA ASN A 43 -3.04 -5.32 -15.83
C ASN A 43 -4.24 -4.36 -15.80
N ALA A 44 -4.98 -4.28 -14.69
CA ALA A 44 -6.07 -3.32 -14.54
C ALA A 44 -5.53 -1.95 -14.10
N PHE A 45 -6.13 -0.88 -14.59
CA PHE A 45 -5.89 0.46 -14.06
C PHE A 45 -6.48 0.59 -12.66
N PHE A 46 -5.79 1.33 -11.79
CA PHE A 46 -6.33 1.73 -10.51
C PHE A 46 -5.86 3.13 -10.15
N GLU A 47 -6.67 3.84 -9.38
CA GLU A 47 -6.29 5.07 -8.69
C GLU A 47 -6.24 4.78 -7.19
N MET A 48 -5.13 5.11 -6.53
CA MET A 48 -5.00 5.01 -5.08
C MET A 48 -4.84 6.42 -4.50
N SER A 49 -5.64 6.73 -3.49
CA SER A 49 -5.49 7.95 -2.70
C SER A 49 -5.18 7.60 -1.25
N ILE A 50 -4.25 8.36 -0.67
CA ILE A 50 -3.85 8.27 0.73
C ILE A 50 -4.10 9.63 1.35
N LEU A 51 -5.10 9.71 2.21
CA LEU A 51 -5.41 10.90 2.99
C LEU A 51 -4.78 10.79 4.37
N VAL A 52 -4.05 11.81 4.78
CA VAL A 52 -3.47 11.91 6.12
C VAL A 52 -4.44 12.65 7.02
N GLU A 53 -5.06 11.95 7.96
CA GLU A 53 -5.87 12.56 9.02
C GLU A 53 -5.09 12.69 10.32
N GLN A 54 -5.69 13.28 11.34
CA GLN A 54 -5.06 13.52 12.64
C GLN A 54 -4.57 12.24 13.34
N HIS A 55 -5.24 11.10 13.11
CA HIS A 55 -4.98 9.85 13.85
C HIS A 55 -4.70 8.62 12.97
N CYS A 56 -4.92 8.72 11.66
CA CYS A 56 -4.70 7.63 10.74
C CYS A 56 -4.44 8.12 9.30
N PHE A 57 -3.93 7.21 8.48
CA PHE A 57 -4.05 7.28 7.03
C PHE A 57 -5.37 6.63 6.61
N LYS A 58 -6.16 7.32 5.78
CA LYS A 58 -7.28 6.73 5.06
C LYS A 58 -6.84 6.39 3.64
N VAL A 59 -7.05 5.15 3.23
CA VAL A 59 -6.70 4.69 1.88
C VAL A 59 -7.98 4.36 1.13
N ALA A 60 -8.08 4.87 -0.09
CA ALA A 60 -9.13 4.53 -1.04
C ALA A 60 -8.51 4.05 -2.35
N VAL A 61 -9.20 3.12 -3.01
CA VAL A 61 -8.84 2.65 -4.35
C VAL A 61 -10.06 2.80 -5.25
N ASN A 62 -9.87 3.39 -6.43
CA ASN A 62 -10.94 3.69 -7.39
C ASN A 62 -12.12 4.42 -6.74
N ASN A 63 -11.82 5.47 -5.95
CA ASN A 63 -12.78 6.28 -5.19
C ASN A 63 -13.59 5.54 -4.11
N ASN A 64 -13.30 4.27 -3.83
CA ASN A 64 -13.94 3.51 -2.76
C ASN A 64 -13.01 3.42 -1.56
N HIS A 65 -13.53 3.74 -0.37
CA HIS A 65 -12.79 3.55 0.87
C HIS A 65 -12.40 2.08 1.03
N LEU A 66 -11.15 1.83 1.42
CA LEU A 66 -10.59 0.50 1.53
C LEU A 66 -10.21 0.17 2.97
N LEU A 67 -9.46 1.07 3.62
CA LEU A 67 -8.97 0.87 4.97
C LEU A 67 -8.54 2.17 5.65
N GLU A 68 -8.41 2.07 6.96
CA GLU A 68 -7.70 3.03 7.80
C GLU A 68 -6.45 2.37 8.40
N TYR A 69 -5.36 3.12 8.50
CA TYR A 69 -4.12 2.68 9.12
C TYR A 69 -3.67 3.71 10.16
N LYS A 70 -3.69 3.34 11.45
CA LYS A 70 -3.39 4.29 12.54
C LYS A 70 -1.95 4.80 12.46
N HIS A 71 -1.74 6.03 12.91
CA HIS A 71 -0.39 6.60 13.04
C HIS A 71 0.37 5.91 14.17
N ILE A 72 1.22 4.93 13.81
CA ILE A 72 2.08 4.24 14.77
C ILE A 72 3.36 5.04 15.03
N LEU A 73 3.85 5.75 14.01
CA LEU A 73 5.08 6.52 14.07
C LEU A 73 4.78 8.01 13.97
N LEU A 74 5.32 8.78 14.90
CA LEU A 74 5.16 10.23 15.00
C LEU A 74 6.53 10.90 15.27
N PRO A 75 6.70 12.18 14.94
CA PRO A 75 5.74 13.05 14.24
C PRO A 75 5.70 12.82 12.72
N LEU A 76 4.59 13.21 12.06
CA LEU A 76 4.34 12.90 10.64
C LEU A 76 5.17 13.75 9.66
N ASP A 77 5.60 14.94 10.09
CA ASP A 77 6.44 15.87 9.33
C ASP A 77 7.81 15.28 8.95
N LYS A 78 8.25 14.22 9.64
CA LYS A 78 9.47 13.48 9.30
C LYS A 78 9.32 12.59 8.05
N PHE A 79 8.10 12.31 7.59
CA PHE A 79 7.85 11.51 6.40
C PHE A 79 7.79 12.39 5.16
N THR A 80 8.94 12.59 4.52
CA THR A 80 9.09 13.50 3.36
C THR A 80 9.29 12.80 2.02
N PHE A 81 9.34 11.47 2.01
CA PHE A 81 9.61 10.67 0.82
C PHE A 81 8.48 9.67 0.56
N LEU A 82 8.08 9.57 -0.71
CA LEU A 82 7.23 8.50 -1.22
C LEU A 82 8.07 7.58 -2.10
N ARG A 83 8.06 6.28 -1.80
CA ARG A 83 8.65 5.25 -2.65
C ARG A 83 7.54 4.34 -3.18
N ILE A 84 7.53 4.16 -4.50
CA ILE A 84 6.67 3.20 -5.19
C ILE A 84 7.59 2.23 -5.94
N ASP A 85 7.36 0.94 -5.77
CA ASP A 85 8.22 -0.14 -6.30
C ASP A 85 7.36 -1.38 -6.60
N GLY A 86 7.94 -2.33 -7.33
CA GLY A 86 7.29 -3.58 -7.73
C GLY A 86 6.57 -3.53 -9.08
N ASP A 87 5.63 -4.45 -9.27
CA ASP A 87 4.98 -4.71 -10.56
C ASP A 87 3.82 -3.71 -10.82
N VAL A 88 4.18 -2.45 -11.04
CA VAL A 88 3.22 -1.36 -11.30
C VAL A 88 3.72 -0.43 -12.40
N ARG A 89 2.81 0.02 -13.27
CA ARG A 89 3.08 1.10 -14.23
C ARG A 89 2.47 2.40 -13.71
N ILE A 90 3.33 3.36 -13.39
CA ILE A 90 2.89 4.67 -12.90
C ILE A 90 2.57 5.60 -14.07
N THR A 91 1.35 6.14 -14.06
CA THR A 91 0.89 7.14 -15.03
C THR A 91 0.92 8.54 -14.45
N GLN A 92 0.65 8.69 -13.15
CA GLN A 92 0.63 9.99 -12.47
C GLN A 92 0.84 9.82 -10.95
N VAL A 93 1.51 10.80 -10.35
CA VAL A 93 1.57 11.00 -8.89
C VAL A 93 1.21 12.45 -8.60
N ARG A 94 0.37 12.71 -7.60
CA ARG A 94 -0.01 14.06 -7.14
C ARG A 94 0.05 14.16 -5.63
N PHE A 95 0.57 15.27 -5.14
CA PHE A 95 0.50 15.69 -3.73
C PHE A 95 -0.43 16.91 -3.66
N GLN A 96 -1.22 16.98 -2.60
CA GLN A 96 -2.17 18.07 -2.33
C GLN A 96 -1.90 18.64 -0.94
#